data_AF-A0AAW0QYX0-F1
#
_entry.id   AF-A0AAW0QYX0-F1
#
_cell.length_a   1.000
_cell.length_b   1.000
_cell.length_c   1.000
_cell.angle_alpha   90.00
_cell.angle_beta   90.00
_cell.angle_gamma   90.00
#
_symmetry.space_group_name_H-M   'P 1'
#
loop_
_entity.id
_entity.type
_entity.pdbx_description
1 polymer ?
#
loop_
_entity_poly.entity_id
_entity_poly.type
_entity_poly.pdbx_seq_one_letter_code
_entity_poly.pdbx_strand_id
1 'polypeptide(L)'
;MASGRFVDPKTLLGVAPLVTSTAAVMFSVDQYLFLDNFLAPQLRDRTNEIVPSYYKSFFRKGIWIIMTAYPLSIATGVANYYRAGQLSSSSHNGAGRWYAAGAALAFAHYAFIPSIMYKVQALFEGEGKGEGNKDLKRWLDVHLVRSVLVDVPSWFCFATACLKFLGPQ
;
A
#
# COMPACT_ATOMS: atom_id res chain seq x y z
N MET A 1 -23.51 -4.56 32.28
CA MET A 1 -22.18 -4.37 32.89
C MET A 1 -21.20 -4.04 31.79
N ALA A 2 -20.78 -2.78 31.71
CA ALA A 2 -19.80 -2.30 30.74
C ALA A 2 -18.42 -2.83 31.12
N SER A 3 -17.93 -3.87 30.42
CA SER A 3 -16.54 -4.26 30.53
C SER A 3 -15.69 -3.15 29.89
N GLY A 4 -14.91 -2.43 30.70
CA GLY A 4 -13.99 -1.38 30.27
C GLY A 4 -12.81 -1.87 29.43
N ARG A 5 -13.08 -2.55 28.31
CA ARG A 5 -12.09 -2.78 27.26
C ARG A 5 -12.18 -1.60 26.32
N PHE A 6 -11.17 -0.74 26.33
CA PHE A 6 -11.08 0.44 25.46
C PHE A 6 -11.17 0.07 23.95
N VAL A 7 -10.95 -1.19 23.58
CA VAL A 7 -11.12 -1.71 22.20
C VAL A 7 -11.59 -3.17 22.26
N ASP A 8 -12.64 -3.54 21.51
CA ASP A 8 -13.00 -4.94 21.27
C ASP A 8 -11.98 -5.58 20.31
N PRO A 9 -11.23 -6.62 20.71
CA PRO A 9 -10.21 -7.24 19.87
C PRO A 9 -10.75 -7.79 18.53
N LYS A 10 -12.02 -8.22 18.48
CA LYS A 10 -12.64 -8.72 17.25
C LYS A 10 -12.90 -7.57 16.28
N THR A 11 -13.42 -6.46 16.79
CA THR A 11 -13.59 -5.23 16.03
C THR A 11 -12.25 -4.70 15.53
N LEU A 12 -11.22 -4.67 16.39
CA LEU A 12 -9.87 -4.25 16.00
C LEU A 12 -9.31 -5.09 14.85
N LEU A 13 -9.41 -6.42 14.96
CA LEU A 13 -8.99 -7.31 13.90
C LEU A 13 -9.79 -7.05 12.62
N GLY A 14 -11.09 -6.85 12.69
CA GLY A 14 -11.97 -6.58 11.54
C GLY A 14 -11.62 -5.30 10.78
N VAL A 15 -11.22 -4.24 11.48
CA VAL A 15 -10.88 -2.94 10.85
C VAL A 15 -9.41 -2.82 10.46
N ALA A 16 -8.51 -3.63 11.04
CA ALA A 16 -7.08 -3.55 10.81
C ALA A 16 -6.64 -3.61 9.32
N PRO A 17 -7.22 -4.48 8.45
CA PRO A 17 -6.87 -4.50 7.03
C PRO A 17 -7.19 -3.18 6.32
N LEU A 18 -8.29 -2.53 6.69
CA LEU A 18 -8.67 -1.23 6.12
C LEU A 18 -7.72 -0.13 6.59
N VAL A 19 -7.41 -0.06 7.88
CA VAL A 19 -6.51 0.97 8.42
C VAL A 19 -5.12 0.87 7.78
N THR A 20 -4.58 -0.35 7.70
CA THR A 20 -3.23 -0.59 7.19
C THR A 20 -3.15 -0.41 5.68
N SER A 21 -4.14 -0.84 4.91
CA SER A 21 -4.21 -0.56 3.47
C SER A 21 -4.46 0.93 3.18
N THR A 22 -5.18 1.65 4.02
CA THR A 22 -5.34 3.12 3.90
C THR A 22 -3.98 3.81 4.07
N ALA A 23 -3.19 3.42 5.07
CA ALA A 23 -1.84 3.93 5.25
C ALA A 23 -0.94 3.63 4.04
N ALA A 24 -1.03 2.42 3.48
CA ALA A 24 -0.28 2.04 2.27
C ALA A 24 -0.68 2.87 1.04
N VAL A 25 -1.98 3.08 0.80
CA VAL A 25 -2.48 3.90 -0.31
C VAL A 25 -2.09 5.36 -0.13
N MET A 26 -2.26 5.93 1.06
CA MET A 26 -1.84 7.31 1.34
C MET A 26 -0.34 7.48 1.13
N PHE A 27 0.48 6.54 1.61
CA PHE A 27 1.91 6.59 1.36
C PHE A 27 2.25 6.52 -0.13
N SER A 28 1.49 5.75 -0.93
CA SER A 28 1.66 5.72 -2.38
C SER A 28 1.28 7.04 -3.06
N VAL A 29 0.21 7.70 -2.61
CA VAL A 29 -0.19 9.03 -3.07
C VAL A 29 0.89 10.06 -2.74
N ASP A 30 1.37 10.06 -1.50
CA ASP A 30 2.44 10.95 -1.04
C ASP A 30 3.74 10.73 -1.82
N GLN A 31 4.10 9.46 -2.08
CA GLN A 31 5.22 9.09 -2.93
C GLN A 31 5.11 9.72 -4.31
N TYR A 32 3.95 9.59 -4.96
CA TYR A 32 3.73 10.15 -6.28
C TYR A 32 3.78 11.68 -6.23
N LEU A 33 3.03 12.30 -5.32
CA LEU A 33 2.95 13.75 -5.16
C LEU A 33 4.32 14.39 -4.93
N PHE A 34 5.10 13.88 -3.98
CA PHE A 34 6.39 14.50 -3.66
C PHE A 34 7.45 14.24 -4.73
N LEU A 35 7.48 13.06 -5.32
CA LEU A 35 8.49 12.72 -6.30
C LEU A 35 8.20 13.29 -7.70
N ASP A 36 6.94 13.37 -8.10
CA ASP A 36 6.55 13.93 -9.40
C ASP A 36 6.86 15.44 -9.50
N ASN A 37 6.86 16.16 -8.37
CA ASN A 37 7.29 17.55 -8.33
C ASN A 37 8.73 17.75 -8.86
N PHE A 38 9.64 16.78 -8.70
CA PHE A 38 10.98 16.88 -9.29
C PHE A 38 10.94 16.86 -10.82
N LEU A 39 9.88 16.33 -11.44
CA LEU A 39 9.72 16.27 -12.89
C LEU A 39 9.10 17.53 -13.49
N ALA A 40 8.68 18.50 -12.67
CA ALA A 40 8.11 19.75 -13.13
C ALA A 40 9.08 20.49 -14.08
N PRO A 41 8.63 21.01 -15.24
CA PRO A 41 9.52 21.62 -16.25
C PRO A 41 10.43 22.72 -15.69
N GLN A 42 9.92 23.56 -14.80
CA GLN A 42 10.68 24.63 -14.15
C GLN A 42 11.76 24.15 -13.15
N LEU A 43 11.69 22.91 -12.68
CA LEU A 43 12.62 22.34 -11.70
C LEU A 43 13.60 21.33 -12.31
N ARG A 44 13.22 20.74 -13.45
CA ARG A 44 13.88 19.57 -14.06
C ARG A 44 15.40 19.71 -14.19
N ASP A 45 15.90 20.83 -14.68
CA ASP A 45 17.33 21.03 -14.89
C ASP A 45 18.12 21.04 -13.57
N ARG A 46 17.52 21.58 -12.49
CA ARG A 46 18.15 21.67 -11.17
C ARG A 46 18.02 20.38 -10.38
N THR A 47 16.97 19.62 -10.60
CA THR A 47 16.65 18.42 -9.80
C THR A 47 17.34 17.18 -10.33
N ASN A 48 17.77 17.17 -11.59
CA ASN A 48 18.31 15.99 -12.25
C ASN A 48 19.54 15.39 -11.56
N GLU A 49 20.36 16.24 -10.95
CA GLU A 49 21.52 15.84 -10.16
C GLU A 49 21.15 15.42 -8.73
N ILE A 50 20.10 16.00 -8.15
CA ILE A 50 19.69 15.81 -6.76
C ILE A 50 18.79 14.58 -6.58
N VAL A 51 17.99 14.25 -7.60
CA VAL A 51 17.00 13.16 -7.54
C VAL A 51 17.59 11.83 -7.05
N PRO A 52 18.73 11.34 -7.57
CA PRO A 52 19.34 10.09 -7.09
C PRO A 52 19.58 10.05 -5.57
N SER A 53 20.23 11.09 -5.02
CA SER A 53 20.60 11.15 -3.60
C SER A 53 19.39 11.38 -2.70
N TYR A 54 18.44 12.22 -3.13
CA TYR A 54 17.16 12.40 -2.46
C TYR A 54 16.38 11.09 -2.42
N TYR A 55 16.23 10.42 -3.57
CA TYR A 55 15.47 9.18 -3.70
C TYR A 55 16.07 8.07 -2.83
N LYS A 56 17.40 7.93 -2.82
CA LYS A 56 18.12 6.96 -1.98
C LYS A 56 17.83 7.17 -0.49
N SER A 57 17.85 8.43 -0.04
CA SER A 57 17.56 8.80 1.35
C SER A 57 16.08 8.58 1.70
N PHE A 58 15.19 8.95 0.79
CA PHE A 58 13.75 8.75 0.90
C PHE A 58 13.40 7.26 0.98
N PHE A 59 13.89 6.45 0.04
CA PHE A 59 13.58 5.02 -0.07
C PHE A 59 14.00 4.26 1.19
N ARG A 60 15.20 4.52 1.72
CA ARG A 60 15.70 3.87 2.96
C ARG A 60 14.81 4.12 4.17
N LYS A 61 14.16 5.28 4.25
CA LYS A 61 13.22 5.61 5.33
C LYS A 61 11.83 5.04 5.03
N GLY A 62 11.36 5.20 3.79
CA GLY A 62 10.03 4.79 3.35
C GLY A 62 9.80 3.28 3.28
N ILE A 63 10.85 2.48 3.04
CA ILE A 63 10.71 1.03 2.88
C ILE A 63 10.09 0.35 4.11
N TRP A 64 10.32 0.88 5.31
CA TRP A 64 9.74 0.34 6.55
C TRP A 64 8.22 0.48 6.62
N ILE A 65 7.65 1.52 6.02
CA ILE A 65 6.19 1.70 5.93
C ILE A 65 5.61 0.59 5.05
N ILE A 66 6.25 0.27 3.92
CA ILE A 66 5.82 -0.79 3.01
C ILE A 66 5.96 -2.17 3.67
N MET A 67 7.10 -2.42 4.35
CA MET A 67 7.39 -3.67 5.04
C MET A 67 6.50 -3.93 6.26
N THR A 68 5.73 -2.93 6.72
CA THR A 68 4.79 -3.08 7.83
C THR A 68 3.34 -3.09 7.36
N ALA A 69 2.94 -2.11 6.55
CA ALA A 69 1.55 -1.93 6.13
C ALA A 69 1.03 -3.11 5.29
N TYR A 70 1.79 -3.58 4.30
CA TYR A 70 1.33 -4.68 3.42
C TYR A 70 1.27 -6.02 4.15
N PRO A 71 2.31 -6.49 4.88
CA PRO A 71 2.21 -7.75 5.61
C PRO A 71 1.08 -7.74 6.65
N LEU A 72 0.87 -6.60 7.32
CA LEU A 72 -0.20 -6.48 8.30
C LEU A 72 -1.59 -6.49 7.63
N SER A 73 -1.76 -5.81 6.49
CA SER A 73 -3.00 -5.86 5.68
C SER A 73 -3.33 -7.29 5.25
N ILE A 74 -2.31 -8.01 4.75
CA ILE A 74 -2.45 -9.39 4.28
C ILE A 74 -2.79 -10.32 5.45
N ALA A 75 -1.99 -10.29 6.53
CA ALA A 75 -2.16 -11.18 7.67
C ALA A 75 -3.53 -10.99 8.35
N THR A 76 -3.93 -9.74 8.58
CA THR A 76 -5.24 -9.44 9.19
C THR A 76 -6.40 -9.70 8.24
N GLY A 77 -6.22 -9.50 6.92
CA GLY A 77 -7.21 -9.86 5.92
C GLY A 77 -7.46 -11.37 5.88
N VAL A 78 -6.39 -12.18 5.84
CA VAL A 78 -6.46 -13.64 5.88
C VAL A 78 -7.09 -14.12 7.19
N ALA A 79 -6.72 -13.55 8.33
CA ALA A 79 -7.32 -13.90 9.63
C ALA A 79 -8.83 -13.63 9.66
N ASN A 80 -9.30 -12.50 9.10
CA ASN A 80 -10.72 -12.21 9.02
C ASN A 80 -11.47 -13.12 8.03
N TYR A 81 -10.84 -13.53 6.93
CA TYR A 81 -11.42 -14.51 6.02
C TYR A 81 -11.72 -15.84 6.74
N TYR A 82 -10.74 -16.39 7.47
CA TYR A 82 -10.94 -17.62 8.23
C TYR A 82 -11.98 -17.46 9.34
N ARG A 83 -11.96 -16.33 10.06
CA ARG A 83 -12.98 -16.02 11.08
C ARG A 83 -14.39 -15.97 10.49
N ALA A 84 -14.55 -15.36 9.33
CA ALA A 84 -15.83 -15.29 8.64
C ALA A 84 -16.32 -16.68 8.16
N GLY A 85 -15.42 -17.60 7.82
CA GLY A 85 -15.77 -18.98 7.46
C GLY A 85 -16.16 -19.87 8.66
N GLN A 86 -15.66 -19.57 9.86
CA GLN A 86 -15.99 -20.33 11.08
C GLN A 86 -17.35 -19.96 11.69
N LEU A 87 -17.84 -18.74 11.45
CA LEU A 87 -19.18 -18.33 11.86
C LEU A 87 -20.19 -18.74 10.76
N SER A 88 -20.93 -19.83 10.96
CA SER A 88 -21.94 -20.36 10.03
C SER A 88 -22.83 -19.26 9.39
N SER A 89 -22.63 -19.06 8.08
CA SER A 89 -23.58 -18.76 6.98
C SER A 89 -24.71 -17.73 7.09
N SER A 90 -24.97 -17.07 8.22
CA SER A 90 -26.10 -16.12 8.33
C SER A 90 -25.73 -14.74 8.87
N SER A 91 -24.57 -14.61 9.52
CA SER A 91 -24.23 -13.45 10.35
C SER A 91 -23.29 -12.44 9.67
N HIS A 92 -22.55 -12.82 8.63
CA HIS A 92 -21.58 -11.93 7.98
C HIS A 92 -21.81 -11.90 6.46
N ASN A 93 -22.59 -10.92 6.01
CA ASN A 93 -23.05 -10.55 4.64
C ASN A 93 -22.05 -10.66 3.46
N GLY A 94 -21.33 -11.78 3.33
CA GLY A 94 -20.28 -12.01 2.34
C GLY A 94 -18.94 -11.33 2.63
N ALA A 95 -18.72 -10.79 3.84
CA ALA A 95 -17.50 -10.03 4.19
C ALA A 95 -16.21 -10.83 3.98
N GLY A 96 -16.23 -12.14 4.23
CA GLY A 96 -15.06 -13.02 4.07
C GLY A 96 -14.46 -12.98 2.66
N ARG A 97 -15.30 -13.02 1.61
CA ARG A 97 -14.81 -12.98 0.21
C ARG A 97 -14.07 -11.68 -0.10
N TRP A 98 -14.53 -10.57 0.47
CA TRP A 98 -13.89 -9.26 0.31
C TRP A 98 -12.56 -9.18 1.06
N TYR A 99 -12.46 -9.73 2.27
CA TYR A 99 -11.18 -9.86 2.97
C TYR A 99 -10.18 -10.71 2.19
N ALA A 100 -10.61 -11.84 1.61
CA ALA A 100 -9.75 -12.69 0.79
C ALA A 100 -9.28 -11.97 -0.48
N ALA A 101 -10.18 -11.30 -1.20
CA ALA A 101 -9.85 -10.54 -2.40
C ALA A 101 -8.86 -9.40 -2.10
N GLY A 102 -9.11 -8.63 -1.03
CA GLY A 102 -8.20 -7.57 -0.59
C GLY A 102 -6.81 -8.11 -0.22
N ALA A 103 -6.74 -9.22 0.51
CA ALA A 103 -5.46 -9.84 0.87
C ALA A 103 -4.70 -10.35 -0.36
N ALA A 104 -5.39 -10.95 -1.34
CA ALA A 104 -4.78 -11.40 -2.59
C ALA A 104 -4.21 -10.23 -3.41
N LEU A 105 -4.96 -9.12 -3.53
CA LEU A 105 -4.51 -7.91 -4.22
C LEU A 105 -3.34 -7.23 -3.47
N ALA A 106 -3.41 -7.13 -2.14
CA ALA A 106 -2.31 -6.63 -1.32
C ALA A 106 -1.03 -7.48 -1.50
N PHE A 107 -1.16 -8.81 -1.61
CA PHE A 107 -0.04 -9.68 -1.89
C PHE A 107 0.49 -9.48 -3.32
N ALA A 108 -0.38 -9.25 -4.30
CA ALA A 108 -0.01 -8.97 -5.69
C ALA A 108 0.84 -7.70 -5.85
N HIS A 109 0.86 -6.79 -4.87
CA HIS A 109 1.84 -5.70 -4.79
C HIS A 109 3.28 -6.18 -5.03
N TYR A 110 3.63 -7.33 -4.42
CA TYR A 110 4.99 -7.87 -4.48
C TYR A 110 5.36 -8.44 -5.87
N ALA A 111 4.37 -8.71 -6.73
CA ALA A 111 4.63 -9.12 -8.12
C ALA A 111 5.35 -8.02 -8.93
N PHE A 112 5.28 -6.76 -8.50
CA PHE A 112 5.95 -5.63 -9.14
C PHE A 112 7.40 -5.42 -8.67
N ILE A 113 7.89 -6.19 -7.67
CA ILE A 113 9.26 -6.07 -7.16
C ILE A 113 10.30 -6.12 -8.29
N PRO A 114 10.30 -7.11 -9.21
CA PRO A 114 11.34 -7.18 -10.26
C PRO A 114 11.37 -5.92 -11.14
N SER A 115 10.20 -5.38 -11.49
CA SER A 115 10.06 -4.18 -12.32
C SER A 115 10.51 -2.90 -11.62
N ILE A 116 10.36 -2.84 -10.30
CA ILE A 116 10.73 -1.70 -9.45
C ILE A 116 12.22 -1.75 -9.08
N MET A 117 12.77 -2.91 -8.71
CA MET A 117 14.13 -3.02 -8.20
C MET A 117 15.19 -2.59 -9.22
N TYR A 118 15.03 -2.92 -10.49
CA TYR A 118 15.92 -2.41 -11.55
C TYR A 118 15.98 -0.87 -11.58
N LYS A 119 14.84 -0.20 -11.37
CA LYS A 119 14.73 1.26 -11.40
C LYS A 119 15.25 1.89 -10.12
N VAL A 120 15.06 1.23 -8.98
CA VAL A 120 15.68 1.63 -7.70
C VAL A 120 17.21 1.58 -7.82
N GLN A 121 17.77 0.53 -8.42
CA GLN A 121 19.21 0.42 -8.65
C GLN A 121 19.72 1.54 -9.55
N ALA A 122 19.04 1.81 -10.67
CA ALA A 122 19.39 2.93 -11.56
C ALA A 122 19.41 4.27 -10.81
N LEU A 123 18.42 4.54 -9.94
CA LEU A 123 18.38 5.73 -9.10
C LEU A 123 19.47 5.74 -8.02
N PHE A 124 19.86 4.59 -7.46
CA PHE A 124 20.90 4.51 -6.43
C PHE A 124 22.31 4.69 -6.99
N GLU A 125 22.52 4.28 -8.24
CA GLU A 125 23.78 4.38 -8.98
C GLU A 125 23.81 5.59 -9.92
N GLY A 126 22.75 6.40 -9.94
CA GLY A 126 22.52 7.51 -10.88
C GLY A 126 23.22 8.82 -10.50
N GLU A 127 23.85 8.89 -9.33
CA GLU A 127 24.55 10.10 -8.86
C GLU A 127 25.64 10.52 -9.88
N GLY A 128 25.61 11.79 -10.29
CA GLY A 128 26.56 12.36 -11.27
C GLY A 128 26.34 11.95 -12.74
N LYS A 129 25.32 11.14 -13.05
CA LYS A 129 25.07 10.67 -14.44
C LYS A 129 24.12 11.55 -15.26
N GLY A 130 23.44 12.51 -14.62
CA GLY A 130 22.51 13.40 -15.32
C GLY A 130 21.26 12.69 -15.90
N GLU A 131 20.87 11.53 -15.36
CA GLU A 131 19.68 10.79 -15.78
C GLU A 131 18.61 10.65 -14.67
N GLY A 132 18.79 11.32 -13.53
CA GLY A 132 17.95 11.16 -12.34
C GLY A 132 16.45 11.35 -12.60
N ASN A 133 16.07 12.43 -13.32
CA ASN A 133 14.67 12.68 -13.66
C ASN A 133 14.07 11.59 -14.57
N LYS A 134 14.86 11.05 -15.51
CA LYS A 134 14.41 10.01 -16.45
C LYS A 134 14.17 8.69 -15.71
N ASP A 135 15.08 8.32 -14.81
CA ASP A 135 14.93 7.09 -14.03
C ASP A 135 13.83 7.22 -12.97
N LEU A 136 13.66 8.41 -12.39
CA LEU A 136 12.54 8.69 -11.50
C LEU A 136 11.19 8.58 -12.21
N LYS A 137 11.08 9.13 -13.43
CA LYS A 137 9.86 9.01 -14.24
C LYS A 137 9.52 7.55 -14.53
N ARG A 138 10.52 6.75 -14.93
CA ARG A 138 10.34 5.30 -15.16
C ARG A 138 9.87 4.58 -13.90
N TRP A 139 10.38 4.97 -12.73
CA TRP A 139 9.95 4.42 -11.45
C TRP A 139 8.51 4.80 -11.13
N LEU A 140 8.16 6.09 -11.30
CA LEU A 140 6.81 6.62 -11.09
C LEU A 140 5.77 5.95 -11.99
N ASP A 141 6.13 5.61 -13.23
CA ASP A 141 5.24 4.91 -14.17
C ASP A 141 4.83 3.53 -13.64
N VAL A 142 5.78 2.73 -13.16
CA VAL A 142 5.49 1.41 -12.58
C VAL A 142 4.78 1.55 -11.23
N HIS A 143 5.19 2.54 -10.42
CA HIS A 143 4.57 2.84 -9.14
C HIS A 143 3.08 3.16 -9.30
N LEU A 144 2.73 4.05 -10.24
CA LEU A 144 1.34 4.43 -10.53
C LEU A 144 0.52 3.23 -10.99
N VAL A 145 1.05 2.45 -11.95
CA VAL A 145 0.37 1.25 -12.46
C VAL A 145 0.10 0.26 -11.33
N ARG A 146 1.11 -0.06 -10.51
CA ARG A 146 0.93 -0.94 -9.35
C ARG A 146 -0.16 -0.40 -8.41
N SER A 147 -0.11 0.89 -8.08
CA SER A 147 -1.04 1.43 -7.10
C SER A 147 -2.48 1.49 -7.60
N VAL A 148 -2.70 1.77 -8.88
CA VAL A 148 -4.04 1.73 -9.48
C VAL A 148 -4.55 0.30 -9.65
N LEU A 149 -3.69 -0.65 -10.01
CA LEU A 149 -4.12 -2.03 -10.32
C LEU A 149 -4.29 -2.92 -9.09
N VAL A 150 -3.49 -2.74 -8.05
CA VAL A 150 -3.50 -3.65 -6.89
C VAL A 150 -3.67 -2.96 -5.54
N ASP A 151 -3.05 -1.79 -5.32
CA ASP A 151 -3.10 -1.15 -3.99
C ASP A 151 -4.49 -0.53 -3.71
N VAL A 152 -5.01 0.29 -4.64
CA VAL A 152 -6.34 0.92 -4.52
C VAL A 152 -7.47 -0.12 -4.55
N PRO A 153 -7.47 -1.12 -5.45
CA PRO A 153 -8.47 -2.18 -5.43
C PRO A 153 -8.43 -3.02 -4.15
N SER A 154 -7.24 -3.30 -3.60
CA SER A 154 -7.09 -3.96 -2.30
C SER A 154 -7.76 -3.18 -1.18
N TRP A 155 -7.46 -1.88 -1.09
CA TRP A 155 -8.08 -0.98 -0.13
C TRP A 155 -9.61 -0.95 -0.27
N PHE A 156 -10.13 -0.85 -1.49
CA PHE A 156 -11.57 -0.89 -1.75
C PHE A 156 -12.23 -2.19 -1.29
N CYS A 157 -11.55 -3.33 -1.50
CA CYS A 157 -12.03 -4.62 -1.01
C CYS A 157 -12.10 -4.63 0.53
N PHE A 158 -11.06 -4.13 1.21
CA PHE A 158 -11.05 -4.05 2.67
C PHE A 158 -12.07 -3.05 3.23
N ALA A 159 -12.32 -1.94 2.54
CA ALA A 159 -13.38 -1.00 2.91
C ALA A 159 -14.76 -1.68 2.84
N THR A 160 -15.03 -2.39 1.75
CA THR A 160 -16.28 -3.15 1.56
C THR A 160 -16.43 -4.26 2.60
N ALA A 161 -15.33 -4.98 2.91
CA ALA A 161 -15.31 -6.00 3.95
C ALA A 161 -15.65 -5.41 5.33
N CYS A 162 -15.06 -4.26 5.66
CA CYS A 162 -15.27 -3.55 6.91
C CYS A 162 -16.73 -3.08 7.05
N LEU A 163 -17.29 -2.46 6.00
CA LEU A 163 -18.70 -2.05 5.98
C LEU A 163 -19.65 -3.22 6.18
N LYS A 164 -19.37 -4.37 5.54
CA LYS A 164 -20.17 -5.60 5.69
C LYS A 164 -20.00 -6.25 7.07
N PHE A 165 -18.83 -6.10 7.69
CA PHE A 165 -18.56 -6.62 9.01
C PHE A 165 -19.23 -5.78 10.11
N LEU A 166 -19.25 -4.45 9.98
CA LEU A 166 -19.83 -3.52 10.94
C LEU A 166 -21.33 -3.24 10.71
N GLY A 167 -21.84 -3.53 9.51
CA GLY A 167 -23.23 -3.30 9.16
C GLY A 167 -24.21 -4.18 9.96
N PRO A 168 -25.48 -3.77 10.07
CA PRO A 168 -26.51 -4.57 10.72
C PRO A 168 -26.66 -5.93 10.03
N GLN A 169 -26.88 -6.96 10.85
CA GLN A 169 -27.08 -8.35 10.42
C GLN A 169 -28.56 -8.64 10.15
#